data_AF-A0A396ITB6-F1
#
_entry.id   AF-A0A396ITB6-F1
#
_cell.length_a   1.000
_cell.length_b   1.000
_cell.length_c   1.000
_cell.angle_alpha   90.00
_cell.angle_beta   90.00
_cell.angle_gamma   90.00
#
_symmetry.space_group_name_H-M   'P 1'
#
loop_
_entity.id
_entity.type
_entity.pdbx_description
1 polymer ?
#
loop_
_entity_poly.entity_id
_entity_poly.type
_entity_poly.pdbx_seq_one_letter_code
_entity_poly.pdbx_strand_id
1 'polypeptide(L)'
;MGRESLQGLWQKYKVDIAFYGHVHNYERVCPIYQNQCVNKEKSHYSGTVNGTIHVVVGGGGSHLSDFTTAPPIWSIFRDRDYGFVKLTAFNHSYLLFEYKKSSDGKVYDSFTISRDYRDVLACVHDGCEKTTLAL
;
A
#
# COMPACT_ATOMS: atom_id res chain seq x y z
N MET A 1 12.90 10.59 -9.13
CA MET A 1 11.94 11.34 -9.99
C MET A 1 10.47 10.90 -9.88
N GLY A 2 10.10 9.61 -9.86
CA GLY A 2 8.66 9.23 -9.84
C GLY A 2 7.88 9.58 -8.55
N ARG A 3 8.47 9.30 -7.38
CA ARG A 3 7.81 9.44 -6.07
C ARG A 3 8.02 10.80 -5.39
N GLU A 4 9.14 11.48 -5.67
CA GLU A 4 9.58 12.68 -4.93
C GLU A 4 8.53 13.80 -4.89
N SER A 5 7.88 14.08 -6.02
CA SER A 5 6.86 15.15 -6.10
C SER A 5 5.47 14.70 -5.65
N LEU A 6 5.15 13.40 -5.75
CA LEU A 6 3.81 12.88 -5.46
C LEU A 6 3.65 12.37 -4.02
N GLN A 7 4.73 11.96 -3.35
CA GLN A 7 4.65 11.46 -1.98
C GLN A 7 4.07 12.50 -1.01
N GLY A 8 4.35 13.79 -1.23
CA GLY A 8 3.76 14.85 -0.39
C GLY A 8 2.24 14.93 -0.54
N LEU A 9 1.70 14.68 -1.75
CA LEU A 9 0.26 14.61 -1.97
C LEU A 9 -0.34 13.36 -1.35
N TRP A 10 0.29 12.19 -1.55
CA TRP A 10 -0.20 10.93 -0.97
C TRP A 10 -0.21 10.98 0.55
N GLN A 11 0.82 11.58 1.15
CA GLN A 11 0.92 11.76 2.58
C GLN A 11 -0.12 12.76 3.10
N LYS A 12 -0.23 13.94 2.47
CA LYS A 12 -1.19 14.98 2.87
C LYS A 12 -2.63 14.49 2.82
N TYR A 13 -2.99 13.79 1.75
CA TYR A 13 -4.35 13.29 1.53
C TYR A 13 -4.56 11.84 2.02
N LYS A 14 -3.59 11.29 2.76
CA LYS A 14 -3.67 9.99 3.43
C LYS A 14 -4.13 8.88 2.49
N VAL A 15 -3.50 8.81 1.32
CA VAL A 15 -3.75 7.77 0.33
C VAL A 15 -3.38 6.42 0.95
N ASP A 16 -4.34 5.50 0.94
CA ASP A 16 -4.17 4.18 1.54
C ASP A 16 -3.24 3.28 0.76
N ILE A 17 -3.58 3.12 -0.52
CA ILE A 17 -2.92 2.18 -1.41
C ILE A 17 -2.70 2.87 -2.75
N ALA A 18 -1.48 2.79 -3.25
CA ALA A 18 -1.13 3.21 -4.61
C ALA A 18 -0.76 1.99 -5.44
N PHE A 19 -1.46 1.80 -6.55
CA PHE A 19 -1.30 0.67 -7.46
C PHE A 19 -0.51 1.05 -8.70
N TYR A 20 0.37 0.16 -9.14
CA TYR A 20 1.20 0.34 -10.33
C TYR A 20 1.20 -0.93 -11.17
N GLY A 21 1.20 -0.76 -12.49
CA GLY A 21 1.53 -1.83 -13.43
C GLY A 21 2.97 -1.72 -13.91
N HIS A 22 3.16 -1.81 -15.23
CA HIS A 22 4.44 -1.69 -15.96
C HIS A 22 5.47 -2.79 -15.67
N VAL A 23 5.82 -3.04 -14.41
CA VAL A 23 6.71 -4.15 -14.06
C VAL A 23 5.88 -5.43 -13.98
N HIS A 24 6.20 -6.43 -14.80
CA HIS A 24 5.39 -7.64 -14.97
C HIS A 24 5.66 -8.68 -13.87
N ASN A 25 5.34 -8.32 -12.63
CA ASN A 25 5.35 -9.18 -11.46
C ASN A 25 4.40 -8.61 -10.39
N TYR A 26 4.42 -9.18 -9.18
CA TYR A 26 3.72 -8.65 -8.01
C TYR A 26 4.70 -8.29 -6.90
N GLU A 27 4.57 -7.10 -6.33
CA GLU A 27 5.31 -6.69 -5.14
C GLU A 27 4.47 -5.78 -4.24
N ARG A 28 4.49 -6.06 -2.94
CA ARG A 28 3.87 -5.20 -1.92
C ARG A 28 4.92 -4.70 -0.95
N VAL A 29 4.87 -3.40 -0.66
CA VAL A 29 5.74 -2.76 0.34
C VAL A 29 4.99 -2.42 1.62
N CYS A 30 5.72 -2.17 2.71
CA CYS A 30 5.16 -1.65 3.96
C CYS A 30 4.48 -0.28 3.75
N PRO A 31 3.57 0.15 4.65
CA PRO A 31 3.20 1.56 4.72
C PRO A 31 4.47 2.40 4.85
N ILE A 32 4.72 3.26 3.87
CA ILE A 32 6.03 3.91 3.69
C ILE A 32 5.86 5.40 3.40
N TYR A 33 6.76 6.20 3.96
CA TYR A 33 6.94 7.61 3.59
C TYR A 33 8.43 7.92 3.62
N GLN A 34 8.93 8.74 2.69
CA GLN A 34 10.37 9.08 2.59
C GLN A 34 11.33 7.87 2.71
N ASN A 35 11.00 6.76 2.03
CA ASN A 35 11.78 5.51 2.00
C ASN A 35 11.91 4.80 3.37
N GLN A 36 11.08 5.17 4.35
CA GLN A 36 11.06 4.55 5.67
C GLN A 36 9.71 3.90 5.93
N CYS A 37 9.70 2.64 6.38
CA CYS A 37 8.48 2.00 6.86
C CYS A 37 8.00 2.74 8.11
N VAL A 38 6.79 3.30 8.03
CA VAL A 38 6.14 4.03 9.13
C VAL A 38 5.20 3.15 9.94
N ASN A 39 5.02 1.90 9.49
CA ASN A 39 4.31 0.85 10.22
C ASN A 39 5.05 -0.48 10.01
N LYS A 40 5.19 -1.28 11.07
CA LYS A 40 5.92 -2.57 11.08
C LYS A 40 4.99 -3.77 10.82
N GLU A 41 3.68 -3.58 10.87
CA GLU A 41 2.70 -4.61 10.60
C GLU A 41 2.80 -5.12 9.16
N LYS A 42 2.51 -6.41 8.96
CA LYS A 42 2.64 -7.07 7.65
C LYS A 42 1.32 -7.45 7.01
N SER A 43 0.28 -7.70 7.81
CA SER A 43 -1.01 -8.23 7.33
C SER A 43 -2.22 -7.59 8.00
N HIS A 44 -2.10 -7.01 9.19
CA HIS A 44 -3.23 -6.40 9.91
C HIS A 44 -2.91 -4.96 10.28
N TYR A 45 -3.34 -4.03 9.44
CA TYR A 45 -3.19 -2.60 9.69
C TYR A 45 -4.40 -2.06 10.43
N SER A 46 -4.16 -1.21 11.42
CA SER A 46 -5.21 -0.52 12.16
C SER A 46 -4.81 0.90 12.53
N GLY A 47 -5.81 1.74 12.79
CA GLY A 47 -5.61 3.13 13.19
C GLY A 47 -5.12 4.03 12.06
N THR A 48 -4.34 5.05 12.42
CA THR A 48 -3.97 6.18 11.56
C THR A 48 -3.14 5.81 10.33
N VAL A 49 -3.38 6.51 9.23
CA VAL A 49 -2.69 6.34 7.94
C VAL A 49 -1.33 7.06 7.94
N ASN A 50 -0.33 6.45 8.58
CA ASN A 50 0.98 7.11 8.71
C ASN A 50 1.78 7.16 7.40
N GLY A 51 1.41 6.36 6.39
CA GLY A 51 2.01 6.33 5.06
C GLY A 51 1.27 5.39 4.13
N THR A 52 1.53 5.53 2.83
CA THR A 52 0.84 4.79 1.77
C THR A 52 1.45 3.41 1.56
N ILE A 53 0.61 2.39 1.35
CA ILE A 53 1.05 1.07 0.89
C ILE A 53 1.20 1.12 -0.63
N HIS A 54 2.37 0.79 -1.15
CA HIS A 54 2.58 0.71 -2.60
C HIS A 54 2.52 -0.74 -3.07
N VAL A 55 1.84 -0.96 -4.19
CA VAL A 55 1.63 -2.29 -4.76
C VAL A 55 1.93 -2.26 -6.26
N VAL A 56 2.92 -3.04 -6.67
CA VAL A 56 3.12 -3.43 -8.06
C VAL A 56 2.24 -4.64 -8.33
N VAL A 57 1.36 -4.53 -9.32
CA VAL A 57 0.43 -5.57 -9.78
C VAL A 57 0.43 -5.57 -11.31
N GLY A 58 1.60 -5.75 -11.92
CA GLY A 58 1.77 -5.74 -13.38
C GLY A 58 1.82 -7.14 -14.01
N GLY A 59 1.76 -8.20 -13.21
CA GLY A 59 1.75 -9.61 -13.64
C GLY A 59 0.46 -10.06 -14.36
N GLY A 60 -0.16 -9.23 -15.18
CA GLY A 60 -1.46 -9.53 -15.80
C GLY A 60 -1.41 -10.54 -16.96
N GLY A 61 -0.24 -10.84 -17.52
CA GLY A 61 -0.11 -11.81 -18.63
C GLY A 61 1.04 -11.58 -19.62
N SER A 62 1.79 -10.48 -19.53
CA SER A 62 2.99 -10.26 -20.34
C SER A 62 4.23 -10.92 -19.73
N HIS A 63 5.29 -11.11 -20.53
CA HIS A 63 6.57 -11.70 -20.09
C HIS A 63 7.01 -11.17 -18.71
N LEU A 64 7.28 -12.09 -17.78
CA LEU A 64 7.55 -11.75 -16.39
C LEU A 64 8.87 -10.99 -16.22
N SER A 65 8.88 -10.03 -15.29
CA SER A 65 10.07 -9.24 -14.94
C SER A 65 10.79 -9.83 -13.72
N ASP A 66 12.12 -9.94 -13.80
CA ASP A 66 12.94 -10.40 -12.68
C ASP A 66 13.05 -9.35 -11.58
N PHE A 67 13.23 -9.82 -10.35
CA PHE A 67 13.53 -8.96 -9.20
C PHE A 67 15.04 -8.75 -9.05
N THR A 68 15.41 -7.70 -8.32
CA THR A 68 16.78 -7.55 -7.82
C THR A 68 17.11 -8.64 -6.79
N THR A 69 18.37 -9.06 -6.76
CA THR A 69 18.88 -10.14 -5.89
C THR A 69 18.60 -9.85 -4.41
N ALA A 70 18.90 -8.63 -3.96
CA ALA A 70 18.61 -8.20 -2.60
C ALA A 70 17.25 -7.46 -2.57
N PRO A 71 16.25 -7.94 -1.81
CA PRO A 71 15.05 -7.17 -1.55
C PRO A 71 15.41 -5.94 -0.70
N PRO A 72 14.83 -4.77 -1.00
CA PRO A 72 14.95 -3.64 -0.10
C PRO A 72 14.17 -3.90 1.20
N ILE A 73 14.53 -3.20 2.28
CA ILE A 73 13.96 -3.39 3.62
C ILE A 73 12.43 -3.18 3.70
N TRP A 74 11.86 -2.44 2.74
CA TRP A 74 10.42 -2.15 2.68
C TRP A 74 9.61 -3.17 1.88
N SER A 75 10.26 -4.07 1.13
CA SER A 75 9.57 -5.14 0.40
C SER A 75 9.02 -6.18 1.37
N ILE A 76 7.70 -6.32 1.45
CA ILE A 76 7.04 -7.32 2.31
C ILE A 76 6.85 -8.65 1.56
N PHE A 77 6.34 -8.58 0.33
CA PHE A 77 6.00 -9.76 -0.46
C PHE A 77 6.34 -9.54 -1.92
N ARG A 78 6.89 -10.56 -2.58
CA ARG A 78 7.25 -10.56 -3.99
C ARG A 78 6.82 -11.88 -4.63
N ASP A 79 6.20 -11.83 -5.79
CA ASP A 79 5.86 -13.00 -6.58
C ASP A 79 6.11 -12.76 -8.06
N ARG A 80 6.89 -13.66 -8.67
CA ARG A 80 7.21 -13.63 -10.09
C ARG A 80 6.33 -14.64 -10.80
N ASP A 81 5.07 -14.30 -10.89
CA ASP A 81 4.03 -15.11 -11.52
C ASP A 81 2.92 -14.20 -12.04
N TYR A 82 1.94 -14.80 -12.73
CA TYR A 82 0.76 -14.08 -13.17
C TYR A 82 -0.27 -13.98 -12.05
N GLY A 83 -0.85 -12.80 -11.88
CA GLY A 83 -1.86 -12.56 -10.86
C GLY A 83 -2.51 -11.19 -10.94
N PHE A 84 -3.46 -10.98 -10.05
CA PHE A 84 -4.26 -9.77 -9.95
C PHE A 84 -4.67 -9.51 -8.50
N VAL A 85 -5.10 -8.28 -8.22
CA VAL A 85 -5.58 -7.87 -6.89
C VAL A 85 -7.09 -7.77 -6.88
N LYS A 86 -7.70 -8.19 -5.77
CA LYS A 86 -9.11 -7.96 -5.42
C LYS A 86 -9.17 -7.17 -4.11
N LEU A 87 -9.96 -6.09 -4.10
CA LEU A 87 -10.29 -5.33 -2.90
C LEU A 87 -11.73 -5.63 -2.50
N THR A 88 -11.96 -5.90 -1.22
CA THR A 88 -13.30 -6.07 -0.64
C THR A 88 -13.47 -5.10 0.52
N ALA A 89 -14.23 -4.02 0.30
CA ALA A 89 -14.65 -3.12 1.38
C ALA A 89 -15.91 -3.71 2.02
N PHE A 90 -15.78 -4.24 3.24
CA PHE A 90 -16.91 -4.85 3.95
C PHE A 90 -17.82 -3.80 4.58
N ASN A 91 -17.24 -2.69 5.02
CA ASN A 91 -17.92 -1.53 5.56
C ASN A 91 -16.97 -0.30 5.51
N HIS A 92 -17.39 0.81 6.11
CA HIS A 92 -16.59 2.05 6.12
C HIS A 92 -15.29 1.97 6.93
N SER A 93 -15.15 0.97 7.80
CA SER A 93 -14.00 0.81 8.68
C SER A 93 -13.12 -0.40 8.35
N TYR A 94 -13.51 -1.27 7.40
CA TYR A 94 -12.81 -2.53 7.14
C TYR A 94 -12.66 -2.84 5.66
N LEU A 95 -11.40 -2.87 5.20
CA LEU A 95 -10.98 -3.23 3.85
C LEU A 95 -10.12 -4.48 3.88
N LEU A 96 -10.42 -5.43 3.00
CA LEU A 96 -9.57 -6.59 2.71
C LEU A 96 -8.92 -6.43 1.33
N PHE A 97 -7.62 -6.67 1.29
CA PHE A 97 -6.82 -6.79 0.10
C PHE A 97 -6.44 -8.26 -0.11
N GLU A 98 -6.59 -8.76 -1.34
CA GLU A 98 -6.17 -10.09 -1.75
C GLU A 98 -5.39 -10.02 -3.06
N TYR A 99 -4.16 -10.53 -3.09
CA TYR A 99 -3.45 -10.87 -4.31
C TYR A 99 -3.70 -12.34 -4.64
N LYS A 100 -4.10 -12.58 -5.90
CA LYS A 100 -4.51 -13.87 -6.39
C LYS A 100 -3.70 -14.26 -7.61
N LYS A 101 -3.25 -15.51 -7.68
CA LYS A 101 -2.61 -16.03 -8.89
C LYS A 101 -3.64 -16.28 -9.98
N SER A 102 -3.29 -15.95 -11.21
CA SER A 102 -4.15 -16.17 -12.38
C SER A 102 -4.29 -17.64 -12.75
N SER A 103 -3.34 -18.49 -12.33
CA SER A 103 -3.32 -19.92 -12.64
C SER A 103 -4.41 -20.71 -11.92
N ASP A 104 -4.75 -20.35 -10.69
CA ASP A 104 -5.71 -21.09 -9.86
C ASP A 104 -6.74 -20.23 -9.13
N GLY A 105 -6.60 -18.90 -9.18
CA GLY A 105 -7.49 -17.98 -8.50
C GLY A 105 -7.48 -18.11 -6.98
N LYS A 106 -6.42 -18.65 -6.36
CA LYS A 106 -6.23 -18.68 -4.91
C LYS A 106 -5.49 -17.44 -4.42
N VAL A 107 -5.61 -17.15 -3.14
CA VAL A 107 -4.96 -16.01 -2.48
C VAL A 107 -3.55 -16.42 -2.05
N TYR A 108 -2.56 -15.58 -2.36
CA TYR A 108 -1.15 -15.81 -2.04
C TYR A 108 -0.53 -14.70 -1.18
N ASP A 109 -1.11 -13.51 -1.20
CA ASP A 109 -0.80 -12.43 -0.27
C ASP A 109 -2.09 -11.68 0.07
N SER A 110 -2.21 -11.22 1.31
CA SER A 110 -3.40 -10.53 1.79
C SER A 110 -3.10 -9.66 2.98
N PHE A 111 -3.83 -8.57 3.11
CA PHE A 111 -3.82 -7.76 4.33
C PHE A 111 -5.17 -7.08 4.54
N THR A 112 -5.39 -6.61 5.77
CA THR A 112 -6.60 -5.90 6.17
C THR A 112 -6.25 -4.51 6.67
N ILE A 113 -7.11 -3.53 6.39
CA ILE A 113 -7.08 -2.21 7.02
C ILE A 113 -8.36 -2.08 7.85
N SER A 114 -8.20 -1.89 9.15
CA SER A 114 -9.30 -1.73 10.11
C SER A 114 -9.17 -0.42 10.88
N ARG A 115 -9.97 0.59 10.56
CA ARG A 115 -9.87 1.91 11.21
C ARG A 115 -11.14 2.74 11.03
N ASP A 116 -11.34 3.74 11.88
CA ASP A 116 -12.51 4.62 11.83
C ASP A 116 -12.18 5.96 11.16
N TYR A 117 -13.23 6.76 10.89
CA TYR A 117 -13.07 8.08 10.27
C TYR A 117 -12.16 9.02 11.08
N ARG A 118 -12.16 8.93 12.41
CA ARG A 118 -11.25 9.70 13.28
C ARG A 118 -9.76 9.43 12.99
N ASP A 119 -9.43 8.21 12.59
CA ASP A 119 -8.06 7.80 12.28
C ASP A 119 -7.62 8.38 10.93
N VAL A 120 -8.58 8.60 10.01
CA VAL A 120 -8.36 9.34 8.77
C VAL A 120 -8.22 10.84 9.03
N LEU A 121 -8.85 11.39 10.08
CA LEU A 121 -8.70 12.81 10.44
C LEU A 121 -7.42 13.10 11.24
N ALA A 122 -6.91 12.12 11.99
CA ALA A 122 -5.73 12.27 12.85
C ALA A 122 -4.50 12.78 12.10
N CYS A 123 -3.76 13.73 12.69
CA CYS A 123 -2.56 14.28 12.07
C CYS A 123 -1.47 13.23 11.87
N VAL A 124 -0.78 13.33 10.74
CA VAL A 124 0.42 12.54 10.42
C VAL A 124 1.54 13.46 9.95
N HIS A 125 2.77 12.93 9.91
CA HIS A 125 3.91 13.66 9.34
C HIS A 125 3.56 14.16 7.93
N ASP A 126 3.75 15.45 7.65
CA ASP A 126 3.37 16.13 6.39
C ASP A 126 1.88 16.00 5.98
N GLY A 127 0.99 15.65 6.92
CA GLY A 127 -0.45 15.48 6.70
C GLY A 127 -1.30 15.92 7.89
N CYS A 128 -1.08 17.16 8.35
CA CYS A 128 -1.82 17.79 9.45
C CYS A 128 -2.37 19.14 8.99
N GLU A 129 -3.66 19.37 9.23
CA GLU A 129 -4.34 20.60 8.85
C GLU A 129 -3.95 21.76 9.77
N LYS A 130 -4.01 22.98 9.24
CA LYS A 130 -3.70 24.18 10.02
C LYS A 130 -4.75 24.39 11.11
N THR A 131 -4.30 24.77 12.30
CA THR A 131 -5.16 25.13 13.43
C THR A 131 -5.06 26.62 13.74
N THR A 132 -6.05 27.15 14.46
CA THR A 132 -6.06 28.53 14.96
C THR A 132 -6.06 28.52 16.49
N LEU A 133 -5.37 29.50 17.09
CA LEU A 133 -5.39 29.76 18.54
C LEU A 133 -6.47 30.79 18.93
N ALA A 134 -7.38 31.13 18.01
CA ALA A 134 -8.44 32.11 18.28
C ALA A 134 -9.24 31.71 19.53
N LEU A 135 -9.28 32.65 20.49
CA LEU A 135 -10.07 32.61 21.73
C LEU A 135 -11.54 32.92 21.45
#